data_AF-A0A3Q2CE93-F1
#
_entry.id   AF-A0A3Q2CE93-F1
#
_cell.length_a   1.000
_cell.length_b   1.000
_cell.length_c   1.000
_cell.angle_alpha   90.00
_cell.angle_beta   90.00
_cell.angle_gamma   90.00
#
_symmetry.space_group_name_H-M   'P 1'
#
loop_
_entity.id
_entity.type
_entity.pdbx_description
1 polymer ?
#
loop_
_entity_poly.entity_id
_entity_poly.type
_entity_poly.pdbx_seq_one_letter_code
_entity_poly.pdbx_strand_id
1 'polypeptide(L)'
;LVRHQKSQCDAKQQSLLERVDALDEECDELQKQLEEKEDAQSSLNKRLQDIYKLKEQQEAQLSQQQVNESLQREKQTLQTHADELEKRVAQLTEHVNTLRERERLLVLFPELNDWAQTQPQSTGNLILDMEQQQQANSLRIKLLEQENATLQKSLEKLRQRQIFNSTRVRIGDNNLRYDLVGRKEKLPFNRKQPSAEPGSFKEIDAGIQKEAEIQRESVNQLHRRPRPGNTQQGR
;
A
#
# COMPACT_ATOMS: atom_id res chain seq x y z
N LEU A 1 103.57 -42.29 -15.69
CA LEU A 1 102.44 -41.87 -16.55
C LEU A 1 101.10 -42.39 -16.04
N VAL A 2 100.89 -43.72 -15.92
CA VAL A 2 99.62 -44.33 -15.47
C VAL A 2 99.13 -43.84 -14.09
N ARG A 3 100.02 -43.74 -13.10
CA ARG A 3 99.66 -43.23 -11.74
C ARG A 3 99.18 -41.77 -11.76
N HIS A 4 99.76 -40.94 -12.64
CA HIS A 4 99.40 -39.54 -12.77
C HIS A 4 98.02 -39.37 -13.44
N GLN A 5 97.73 -40.17 -14.48
CA GLN A 5 96.41 -40.19 -15.12
C GLN A 5 95.32 -40.67 -14.16
N LYS A 6 95.60 -41.69 -13.33
CA LYS A 6 94.66 -42.15 -12.30
C LYS A 6 94.38 -41.05 -11.26
N SER A 7 95.43 -40.42 -10.72
CA SER A 7 95.28 -39.31 -9.78
C SER A 7 94.53 -38.10 -10.38
N GLN A 8 94.72 -37.78 -11.66
CA GLN A 8 93.96 -36.73 -12.34
C GLN A 8 92.48 -37.11 -12.54
N CYS A 9 92.20 -38.38 -12.82
CA CYS A 9 90.84 -38.91 -12.91
C CYS A 9 90.13 -38.82 -11.55
N ASP A 10 90.81 -39.26 -10.49
CA ASP A 10 90.30 -39.24 -9.12
C ASP A 10 90.01 -37.78 -8.67
N ALA A 11 90.91 -36.83 -8.98
CA ALA A 11 90.72 -35.42 -8.66
C ALA A 11 89.53 -34.77 -9.41
N LYS A 12 89.33 -35.12 -10.69
CA LYS A 12 88.14 -34.67 -11.45
C LYS A 12 86.86 -35.25 -10.90
N GLN A 13 86.87 -36.53 -10.52
CA GLN A 13 85.71 -37.18 -9.92
C GLN A 13 85.35 -36.52 -8.58
N GLN A 14 86.34 -36.21 -7.74
CA GLN A 14 86.13 -35.48 -6.49
C GLN A 14 85.56 -34.08 -6.73
N SER A 15 86.14 -33.30 -7.64
CA SER A 15 85.64 -31.96 -7.97
C SER A 15 84.21 -31.98 -8.55
N LEU A 16 83.86 -32.99 -9.34
CA LEU A 16 82.49 -33.17 -9.83
C LEU A 16 81.53 -33.54 -8.70
N LEU A 17 81.94 -34.40 -7.77
CA LEU A 17 81.14 -34.76 -6.61
C LEU A 17 80.87 -33.53 -5.73
N GLU A 18 81.91 -32.75 -5.41
CA GLU A 18 81.77 -31.48 -4.67
C GLU A 18 80.83 -30.49 -5.37
N ARG A 19 80.86 -30.44 -6.72
CA ARG A 19 79.94 -29.58 -7.47
C ARG A 19 78.50 -30.09 -7.45
N VAL A 20 78.29 -31.41 -7.46
CA VAL A 20 76.96 -32.00 -7.32
C VAL A 20 76.40 -31.72 -5.92
N ASP A 21 77.20 -31.95 -4.88
CA ASP A 21 76.81 -31.67 -3.49
C ASP A 21 76.44 -30.18 -3.32
N ALA A 22 77.24 -29.26 -3.88
CA ALA A 22 76.94 -27.83 -3.84
C ALA A 22 75.66 -27.46 -4.61
N LEU A 23 75.38 -28.14 -5.73
CA LEU A 23 74.13 -27.92 -6.49
C LEU A 23 72.92 -28.46 -5.73
N ASP A 24 73.06 -29.59 -5.03
CA ASP A 24 71.99 -30.14 -4.20
C ASP A 24 71.67 -29.18 -3.04
N GLU A 25 72.68 -28.61 -2.38
CA GLU A 25 72.49 -27.56 -1.37
C GLU A 25 71.81 -26.29 -1.94
N GLU A 26 72.22 -25.84 -3.13
CA GLU A 26 71.58 -24.71 -3.82
C GLU A 26 70.10 -25.02 -4.15
N CYS A 27 69.79 -26.24 -4.58
CA CYS A 27 68.41 -26.66 -4.88
C CYS A 27 67.54 -26.69 -3.62
N ASP A 28 68.05 -27.26 -2.53
CA ASP A 28 67.34 -27.31 -1.24
C ASP A 28 67.05 -25.91 -0.69
N GLU A 29 68.02 -25.00 -0.80
CA GLU A 29 67.85 -23.61 -0.35
C GLU A 29 66.84 -22.86 -1.22
N LEU A 30 66.91 -22.99 -2.54
CA LEU A 30 65.93 -22.41 -3.45
C LEU A 30 64.52 -22.97 -3.21
N GLN A 31 64.40 -24.26 -2.91
CA GLN A 31 63.12 -24.87 -2.58
C GLN A 31 62.54 -24.29 -1.29
N LYS A 32 63.33 -24.16 -0.22
CA LYS A 32 62.88 -23.52 1.02
C LYS A 32 62.42 -22.08 0.79
N GLN A 33 63.19 -21.31 0.02
CA GLN A 33 62.81 -19.93 -0.31
C GLN A 33 61.53 -19.88 -1.13
N LEU A 34 61.32 -20.81 -2.07
CA LEU A 34 60.08 -20.90 -2.83
C LEU A 34 58.89 -21.17 -1.90
N GLU A 35 59.00 -22.17 -1.01
CA GLU A 35 57.97 -22.51 -0.03
C GLU A 35 57.62 -21.30 0.87
N GLU A 36 58.62 -20.58 1.39
CA GLU A 36 58.40 -19.37 2.19
C GLU A 36 57.68 -18.25 1.40
N LYS A 37 58.02 -18.07 0.12
CA LYS A 37 57.36 -17.07 -0.74
C LYS A 37 55.93 -17.47 -1.06
N GLU A 38 55.67 -18.74 -1.33
CA GLU A 38 54.32 -19.28 -1.57
C GLU A 38 53.44 -19.14 -0.33
N ASP A 39 53.98 -19.43 0.86
CA ASP A 39 53.29 -19.22 2.14
C ASP A 39 52.99 -17.74 2.38
N ALA A 40 53.97 -16.86 2.16
CA ALA A 40 53.78 -15.42 2.26
C ALA A 40 52.71 -14.93 1.27
N GLN A 41 52.74 -15.41 0.03
CA GLN A 41 51.75 -15.08 -1.00
C GLN A 41 50.36 -15.57 -0.62
N SER A 42 50.24 -16.80 -0.11
CA SER A 42 48.96 -17.35 0.36
C SER A 42 48.38 -16.53 1.51
N SER A 43 49.24 -16.08 2.45
CA SER A 43 48.84 -15.24 3.58
C SER A 43 48.36 -13.85 3.12
N LEU A 44 49.04 -13.25 2.13
CA LEU A 44 48.68 -11.96 1.57
C LEU A 44 47.34 -12.05 0.81
N ASN A 45 47.16 -13.11 0.03
CA ASN A 45 45.91 -13.36 -0.70
C ASN A 45 44.71 -13.49 0.26
N LYS A 46 44.87 -14.21 1.38
CA LYS A 46 43.84 -14.29 2.43
C LYS A 46 43.50 -12.91 2.98
N ARG A 47 44.51 -12.10 3.33
CA ARG A 47 44.30 -10.73 3.82
C ARG A 47 43.59 -9.84 2.81
N LEU A 48 43.96 -9.93 1.54
CA LEU A 48 43.28 -9.19 0.46
C LEU A 48 41.81 -9.59 0.37
N GLN A 49 41.52 -10.89 0.42
CA GLN A 49 40.15 -11.39 0.40
C GLN A 49 39.32 -10.85 1.57
N ASP A 50 39.90 -10.78 2.77
CA ASP A 50 39.22 -10.24 3.94
C ASP A 50 38.98 -8.73 3.83
N ILE A 51 39.94 -7.98 3.28
CA ILE A 51 39.78 -6.54 2.98
C ILE A 51 38.65 -6.33 1.96
N TYR A 52 38.57 -7.15 0.90
CA TYR A 52 37.49 -7.05 -0.08
C TYR A 52 36.12 -7.30 0.56
N LYS A 53 35.99 -8.33 1.40
CA LYS A 53 34.74 -8.59 2.14
C LYS A 53 34.36 -7.43 3.05
N LEU A 54 35.33 -6.88 3.78
CA LEU A 54 35.07 -5.74 4.67
C LEU A 54 34.64 -4.50 3.89
N LYS A 55 35.27 -4.24 2.74
CA LYS A 55 34.90 -3.15 1.84
C LYS A 55 33.47 -3.30 1.35
N GLU A 56 33.10 -4.49 0.86
CA GLU A 56 31.74 -4.76 0.38
C GLU A 56 30.70 -4.58 1.50
N GLN A 57 31.00 -5.03 2.72
CA GLN A 57 30.15 -4.81 3.88
C GLN A 57 29.98 -3.32 4.22
N GLN A 58 31.06 -2.54 4.18
CA GLN A 58 31.01 -1.10 4.43
C GLN A 58 30.23 -0.36 3.34
N GLU A 59 30.41 -0.71 2.07
CA GLU A 59 29.64 -0.15 0.95
C GLU A 59 28.14 -0.44 1.09
N ALA A 60 27.78 -1.68 1.47
CA ALA A 60 26.40 -2.05 1.74
C ALA A 60 25.81 -1.25 2.93
N GLN A 61 26.58 -1.07 4.01
CA GLN A 61 26.16 -0.28 5.18
C GLN A 61 25.95 1.19 4.82
N LEU A 62 26.87 1.80 4.06
CA LEU A 62 26.74 3.19 3.61
C LEU A 62 25.53 3.38 2.70
N SER A 63 25.31 2.47 1.75
CA SER A 63 24.12 2.49 0.90
C SER A 63 22.83 2.39 1.72
N GLN A 64 22.79 1.49 2.69
CA GLN A 64 21.64 1.35 3.59
C GLN A 64 21.40 2.61 4.44
N GLN A 65 22.46 3.26 4.93
CA GLN A 65 22.35 4.52 5.67
C GLN A 65 21.77 5.64 4.81
N GLN A 66 22.23 5.78 3.56
CA GLN A 66 21.69 6.79 2.63
C GLN A 66 20.20 6.59 2.37
N VAL A 67 19.76 5.34 2.16
CA VAL A 67 18.34 5.02 1.99
C VAL A 67 17.54 5.37 3.24
N ASN A 68 18.04 5.01 4.42
CA ASN A 68 17.37 5.31 5.69
C ASN A 68 17.23 6.82 5.93
N GLU A 69 18.26 7.60 5.63
CA GLU A 69 18.19 9.06 5.71
C GLU A 69 17.17 9.65 4.74
N SER A 70 17.13 9.15 3.50
CA SER A 70 16.14 9.58 2.51
C SER A 70 14.72 9.29 3.00
N LEU A 71 14.46 8.07 3.48
CA LEU A 71 13.17 7.68 4.03
C LEU A 71 12.78 8.52 5.24
N GLN A 72 13.73 8.88 6.10
CA GLN A 72 13.46 9.72 7.27
C GLN A 72 13.07 11.14 6.86
N ARG A 73 13.74 11.73 5.85
CA ARG A 73 13.38 13.05 5.30
C ARG A 73 11.99 13.02 4.65
N GLU A 74 11.70 11.98 3.88
CA GLU A 74 10.37 11.80 3.25
C GLU A 74 9.27 11.66 4.31
N LYS A 75 9.51 10.83 5.34
CA LYS A 75 8.59 10.67 6.48
C LYS A 75 8.29 12.00 7.16
N GLN A 76 9.33 12.80 7.45
CA GLN A 76 9.14 14.12 8.07
C GLN A 76 8.32 15.05 7.17
N THR A 77 8.61 15.06 5.87
CA THR A 77 7.88 15.87 4.89
C THR A 77 6.40 15.47 4.82
N LEU A 78 6.12 14.16 4.73
CA LEU A 78 4.75 13.63 4.74
C LEU A 78 4.03 13.96 6.04
N GLN A 79 4.71 13.87 7.19
CA GLN A 79 4.11 14.26 8.47
C GLN A 79 3.71 15.74 8.48
N THR A 80 4.59 16.64 8.01
CA THR A 80 4.25 18.08 7.96
C THR A 80 3.07 18.38 7.04
N HIS A 81 2.95 17.68 5.90
CA HIS A 81 1.80 17.81 5.01
C HIS A 81 0.52 17.25 5.63
N ALA A 82 0.60 16.14 6.35
CA ALA A 82 -0.54 15.58 7.07
C ALA A 82 -1.06 16.56 8.14
N ASP A 83 -0.15 17.12 8.96
CA ASP A 83 -0.51 18.10 9.99
C ASP A 83 -1.15 19.37 9.38
N GLU A 84 -0.64 19.83 8.23
CA GLU A 84 -1.22 20.97 7.52
C GLU A 84 -2.61 20.66 6.96
N LEU A 85 -2.81 19.47 6.39
CA LEU A 85 -4.11 19.03 5.89
C LEU A 85 -5.13 18.90 7.02
N GLU A 86 -4.74 18.33 8.16
CA GLU A 86 -5.60 18.25 9.35
C GLU A 86 -6.05 19.65 9.80
N LYS A 87 -5.13 20.62 9.82
CA LYS A 87 -5.46 22.01 10.14
C LYS A 87 -6.46 22.61 9.14
N ARG A 88 -6.26 22.39 7.84
CA ARG A 88 -7.18 22.88 6.79
C ARG A 88 -8.56 22.23 6.90
N VAL A 89 -8.62 20.93 7.18
CA VAL A 89 -9.88 20.20 7.39
C VAL A 89 -10.62 20.76 8.61
N ALA A 90 -9.91 21.03 9.71
CA ALA A 90 -10.51 21.65 10.90
C ALA A 90 -11.10 23.02 10.59
N GLN A 91 -10.36 23.88 9.88
CA GLN A 91 -10.82 25.21 9.44
C GLN A 91 -12.06 25.13 8.54
N LEU A 92 -12.06 24.22 7.57
CA LEU A 92 -13.21 24.04 6.69
C LEU A 92 -14.43 23.51 7.44
N THR A 93 -14.22 22.61 8.40
CA THR A 93 -15.29 22.06 9.25
C THR A 93 -15.93 23.18 10.09
N GLU A 94 -15.12 24.05 10.69
CA GLU A 94 -15.60 25.24 11.41
C GLU A 94 -16.40 26.18 10.49
N HIS A 95 -15.89 26.42 9.28
CA HIS A 95 -16.58 27.27 8.31
C HIS A 95 -17.95 26.69 7.91
N VAL A 96 -18.02 25.37 7.66
CA VAL A 96 -19.30 24.68 7.39
C VAL A 96 -20.26 24.80 8.56
N ASN A 97 -19.78 24.67 9.80
CA ASN A 97 -20.63 24.82 10.98
C ASN A 97 -21.16 26.25 11.12
N THR A 98 -20.33 27.25 10.83
CA THR A 98 -20.72 28.66 10.83
C THR A 98 -21.80 28.92 9.77
N LEU A 99 -21.64 28.37 8.57
CA LEU A 99 -22.65 28.48 7.51
C LEU A 99 -23.97 27.80 7.87
N ARG A 100 -23.91 26.61 8.48
CA ARG A 100 -25.10 25.89 8.98
C ARG A 100 -25.84 26.68 10.05
N GLU A 101 -25.11 27.30 10.98
CA GLU A 101 -25.75 28.12 12.03
C GLU A 101 -26.35 29.39 11.42
N ARG A 102 -25.67 30.02 10.46
CA ARG A 102 -26.24 31.14 9.70
C ARG A 102 -27.51 30.73 8.97
N GLU A 103 -27.51 29.60 8.26
CA GLU A 103 -28.68 29.07 7.57
C GLU A 103 -29.83 28.82 8.55
N ARG A 104 -29.55 28.17 9.68
CA ARG A 104 -30.53 27.95 10.74
C ARG A 104 -31.15 29.26 11.23
N LEU A 105 -30.33 30.28 11.48
CA LEU A 105 -30.81 31.60 11.91
C LEU A 105 -31.67 32.26 10.84
N LEU A 106 -31.28 32.19 9.56
CA LEU A 106 -32.08 32.75 8.46
C LEU A 106 -33.43 32.04 8.28
N VAL A 107 -33.52 30.74 8.61
CA VAL A 107 -34.79 30.00 8.61
C VAL A 107 -35.69 30.41 9.78
N LEU A 108 -35.11 30.60 10.97
CA LEU A 108 -35.86 31.01 12.17
C LEU A 108 -36.28 32.48 12.13
N PHE A 109 -35.46 33.32 11.52
CA PHE A 109 -35.64 34.76 11.42
C PHE A 109 -35.49 35.21 9.97
N PRO A 110 -36.50 34.94 9.11
CA PRO A 110 -36.47 35.35 7.70
C PRO A 110 -36.25 36.85 7.50
N GLU A 111 -36.61 37.68 8.49
CA GLU A 111 -36.38 39.12 8.53
C GLU A 111 -34.89 39.54 8.68
N LEU A 112 -34.01 38.64 9.15
CA LEU A 112 -32.55 38.86 9.14
C LEU A 112 -31.96 38.75 7.73
N ASN A 113 -32.74 38.22 6.79
CA ASN A 113 -32.34 38.10 5.41
C ASN A 113 -32.61 39.46 4.73
N ASP A 114 -31.60 40.05 4.08
CA ASP A 114 -31.74 41.30 3.30
C ASP A 114 -32.61 41.14 2.03
N TRP A 115 -33.51 40.15 1.99
CA TRP A 115 -34.46 39.94 0.91
C TRP A 115 -35.34 41.15 0.63
N ALA A 116 -35.51 42.04 1.60
CA ALA A 116 -36.18 43.32 1.40
C ALA A 116 -35.41 44.25 0.42
N GLN A 117 -34.08 44.13 0.31
CA GLN A 117 -33.27 44.87 -0.67
C GLN A 117 -33.10 44.16 -2.01
N THR A 118 -33.32 42.85 -2.08
CA THR A 118 -33.20 42.05 -3.32
C THR A 118 -34.55 41.58 -3.88
N GLN A 119 -35.67 42.01 -3.31
CA GLN A 119 -36.97 41.92 -3.99
C GLN A 119 -36.82 42.61 -5.35
N PRO A 120 -37.29 42.00 -6.46
CA PRO A 120 -37.35 42.69 -7.73
C PRO A 120 -38.28 43.89 -7.55
N GLN A 121 -37.69 45.06 -7.32
CA GLN A 121 -38.38 46.32 -7.43
C GLN A 121 -38.83 46.41 -8.89
N SER A 122 -40.11 46.70 -9.13
CA SER A 122 -40.61 46.88 -10.50
C SER A 122 -39.69 47.87 -11.21
N THR A 123 -39.15 47.45 -12.36
CA THR A 123 -38.23 48.28 -13.15
C THR A 123 -38.99 49.46 -13.80
N GLY A 124 -40.31 49.55 -13.59
CA GLY A 124 -41.21 50.49 -14.27
C GLY A 124 -41.56 50.07 -15.70
N ASN A 125 -40.95 49.00 -16.20
CA ASN A 125 -41.27 48.38 -17.48
C ASN A 125 -41.99 47.05 -17.24
N LEU A 126 -43.32 47.07 -17.39
CA LEU A 126 -44.19 45.93 -17.13
C LEU A 126 -43.80 44.67 -17.90
N ILE A 127 -43.36 44.80 -19.16
CA ILE A 127 -43.02 43.64 -19.99
C ILE A 127 -41.77 42.96 -19.44
N LEU A 128 -40.72 43.75 -19.16
CA LEU A 128 -39.47 43.23 -18.60
C LEU A 128 -39.68 42.59 -17.23
N ASP A 129 -40.50 43.21 -16.37
CA ASP A 129 -40.82 42.68 -15.04
C ASP A 129 -41.62 41.36 -15.13
N MET A 130 -42.58 41.28 -16.06
CA MET A 130 -43.33 40.05 -16.33
C MET A 130 -42.43 38.93 -16.85
N GLU A 131 -41.48 39.23 -17.74
CA GLU A 131 -40.51 38.24 -18.25
C GLU A 131 -39.60 37.72 -17.13
N GLN A 132 -39.09 38.60 -16.26
CA GLN A 132 -38.29 38.20 -15.10
C GLN A 132 -39.11 37.36 -14.12
N GLN A 133 -40.36 37.74 -13.85
CA GLN A 133 -41.25 36.98 -12.99
C GLN A 133 -41.58 35.60 -13.59
N GLN A 134 -41.79 35.51 -14.91
CA GLN A 134 -41.99 34.25 -15.60
C GLN A 134 -40.75 33.34 -15.46
N GLN A 135 -39.55 33.88 -15.62
CA GLN A 135 -38.30 33.12 -15.44
C GLN A 135 -38.16 32.62 -14.00
N ALA A 136 -38.41 33.47 -13.01
CA ALA A 136 -38.38 33.10 -11.59
C ALA A 136 -39.41 31.99 -11.28
N ASN A 137 -40.64 32.12 -11.80
CA ASN A 137 -41.68 31.10 -11.65
C ASN A 137 -41.30 29.79 -12.31
N SER A 138 -40.66 29.84 -13.49
CA SER A 138 -40.19 28.65 -14.20
C SER A 138 -39.13 27.90 -13.40
N LEU A 139 -38.20 28.60 -12.74
CA LEU A 139 -37.22 27.99 -11.83
C LEU A 139 -37.88 27.40 -10.59
N ARG A 140 -38.83 28.12 -9.98
CA ARG A 140 -39.57 27.66 -8.80
C ARG A 140 -40.36 26.39 -9.10
N ILE A 141 -41.03 26.32 -10.24
CA ILE A 141 -41.77 25.11 -10.67
C ILE A 141 -40.81 23.93 -10.77
N LYS A 142 -39.65 24.08 -11.43
CA LYS A 142 -38.65 23.00 -11.56
C LYS A 142 -38.17 22.46 -10.20
N LEU A 143 -37.89 23.37 -9.26
CA LEU A 143 -37.47 22.97 -7.90
C LEU A 143 -38.58 22.22 -7.16
N LEU A 144 -39.81 22.73 -7.21
CA LEU A 144 -40.96 22.07 -6.58
C LEU A 144 -41.24 20.69 -7.21
N GLU A 145 -41.09 20.56 -8.52
CA GLU A 145 -41.20 19.26 -9.21
C GLU A 145 -40.11 18.28 -8.76
N GLN A 146 -38.87 18.73 -8.60
CA GLN A 146 -37.77 17.92 -8.11
C GLN A 146 -37.99 17.45 -6.66
N GLU A 147 -38.44 18.36 -5.78
CA GLU A 147 -38.78 18.04 -4.40
C GLU A 147 -39.95 17.05 -4.33
N ASN A 148 -41.01 17.28 -5.11
CA ASN A 148 -42.14 16.36 -5.20
C ASN A 148 -41.71 14.97 -5.69
N ALA A 149 -40.85 14.88 -6.70
CA ALA A 149 -40.31 13.59 -7.15
C ALA A 149 -39.50 12.89 -6.05
N THR A 150 -38.75 13.66 -5.25
CA THR A 150 -37.98 13.13 -4.12
C THR A 150 -38.91 12.61 -3.01
N LEU A 151 -39.96 13.36 -2.67
CA LEU A 151 -40.99 12.96 -1.71
C LEU A 151 -41.75 11.72 -2.18
N GLN A 152 -42.12 11.65 -3.46
CA GLN A 152 -42.77 10.48 -4.05
C GLN A 152 -41.88 9.23 -3.94
N LYS A 153 -40.58 9.35 -4.25
CA LYS A 153 -39.62 8.24 -4.06
C LYS A 153 -39.51 7.81 -2.61
N SER A 154 -39.54 8.76 -1.66
CA SER A 154 -39.53 8.46 -0.23
C SER A 154 -40.79 7.72 0.21
N LEU A 155 -41.97 8.18 -0.23
CA LEU A 155 -43.25 7.53 0.03
C LEU A 155 -43.31 6.11 -0.54
N GLU A 156 -42.78 5.91 -1.75
CA GLU A 156 -42.72 4.59 -2.37
C GLU A 156 -41.85 3.62 -1.56
N LYS A 157 -40.69 4.06 -1.08
CA LYS A 157 -39.85 3.26 -0.17
C LYS A 157 -40.58 2.90 1.13
N LEU A 158 -41.36 3.83 1.69
CA LEU A 158 -42.16 3.56 2.89
C LEU A 158 -43.27 2.52 2.61
N ARG A 159 -43.97 2.64 1.48
CA ARG A 159 -44.97 1.66 1.05
C ARG A 159 -44.36 0.27 0.84
N GLN A 160 -43.21 0.18 0.19
CA GLN A 160 -42.49 -1.08 -0.02
C GLN A 160 -42.10 -1.74 1.30
N ARG A 161 -41.60 -0.96 2.27
CA ARG A 161 -41.33 -1.46 3.64
C ARG A 161 -42.59 -1.97 4.33
N GLN A 162 -43.70 -1.25 4.20
CA GLN A 162 -44.98 -1.67 4.79
C GLN A 162 -45.51 -2.97 4.16
N ILE A 163 -45.41 -3.10 2.83
CA ILE A 163 -45.79 -4.33 2.11
C ILE A 163 -44.89 -5.48 2.53
N PHE A 164 -43.56 -5.29 2.53
CA PHE A 164 -42.59 -6.30 2.97
C PHE A 164 -42.84 -6.76 4.41
N ASN A 165 -43.13 -5.83 5.32
CA ASN A 165 -43.48 -6.16 6.70
C ASN A 165 -44.81 -6.92 6.78
N SER A 166 -45.79 -6.56 5.96
CA SER A 166 -47.09 -7.25 5.91
C SER A 166 -46.99 -8.66 5.32
N THR A 167 -46.19 -8.88 4.28
CA THR A 167 -45.94 -10.23 3.73
C THR A 167 -45.12 -11.08 4.69
N ARG A 168 -44.15 -10.49 5.40
CA ARG A 168 -43.39 -11.21 6.44
C ARG A 168 -44.27 -11.65 7.62
N VAL A 169 -45.25 -10.83 8.02
CA VAL A 169 -46.27 -11.23 9.02
C VAL A 169 -47.15 -12.36 8.49
N ARG A 170 -47.64 -12.28 7.25
CA ARG A 170 -48.46 -13.36 6.64
C ARG A 170 -47.71 -14.68 6.45
N ILE A 171 -46.41 -14.67 6.17
CA ILE A 171 -45.60 -15.89 6.08
C ILE A 171 -45.38 -16.52 7.48
N GLY A 172 -45.31 -15.70 8.53
CA GLY A 172 -45.29 -16.17 9.92
C GLY A 172 -46.60 -16.84 10.35
N ASP A 173 -47.74 -16.35 9.84
CA ASP A 173 -49.07 -16.87 10.19
C ASP A 173 -49.51 -18.08 9.32
N ASN A 174 -48.99 -18.21 8.09
CA ASN A 174 -49.37 -19.28 7.15
C ASN A 174 -48.57 -20.59 7.28
N ASN A 175 -47.74 -20.74 8.32
CA ASN A 175 -46.98 -21.96 8.57
C ASN A 175 -47.80 -23.02 9.35
N LEU A 176 -49.07 -23.24 8.97
CA LEU A 176 -49.86 -24.41 9.40
C LEU A 176 -50.05 -25.36 8.22
N ARG A 177 -49.27 -26.44 8.22
CA ARG A 177 -49.47 -27.62 7.39
C ARG A 177 -50.50 -28.51 8.09
N TYR A 178 -51.61 -28.79 7.41
CA TYR A 178 -52.57 -29.81 7.83
C TYR A 178 -52.09 -31.18 7.35
N ASP A 179 -51.82 -32.11 8.26
CA ASP A 179 -51.62 -33.52 7.92
C ASP A 179 -52.97 -34.26 7.94
N LEU A 180 -53.10 -35.28 7.08
CA LEU A 180 -54.33 -35.97 6.68
C LEU A 180 -55.07 -36.77 7.78
N VAL A 181 -54.73 -36.59 9.05
CA VAL A 181 -55.42 -37.25 10.17
C VAL A 181 -55.52 -36.23 11.31
N GLY A 182 -56.67 -35.56 11.42
CA GLY A 182 -56.87 -34.36 12.24
C GLY A 182 -56.59 -34.50 13.75
N ARG A 183 -55.32 -34.42 14.15
CA ARG A 183 -54.89 -34.03 15.50
C ARG A 183 -54.00 -32.79 15.44
N LYS A 184 -54.34 -31.79 16.26
CA LYS A 184 -53.54 -30.57 16.45
C LYS A 184 -52.37 -30.89 17.37
N GLU A 185 -51.16 -31.01 16.83
CA GLU A 185 -49.95 -30.91 17.65
C GLU A 185 -49.38 -29.48 17.57
N LYS A 186 -49.21 -28.85 18.73
CA LYS A 186 -48.40 -27.64 18.83
C LYS A 186 -46.94 -28.07 18.73
N LEU A 187 -46.26 -27.69 17.66
CA LEU A 187 -44.79 -27.74 17.64
C LEU A 187 -44.26 -26.89 18.80
N PRO A 188 -43.24 -27.36 19.54
CA PRO A 188 -42.58 -26.52 20.52
C PRO A 188 -41.98 -25.33 19.77
N PHE A 189 -42.46 -24.14 20.12
CA PHE A 189 -41.89 -22.88 19.65
C PHE A 189 -40.47 -22.81 20.20
N ASN A 190 -39.49 -23.27 19.42
CA ASN A 190 -38.08 -23.12 19.77
C ASN A 190 -37.74 -21.64 19.60
N ARG A 191 -37.93 -20.90 20.70
CA ARG A 191 -37.65 -19.49 20.81
C ARG A 191 -36.13 -19.29 20.82
N LYS A 192 -35.49 -19.33 19.64
CA LYS A 192 -34.33 -18.47 19.44
C LYS A 192 -34.88 -17.09 19.11
N GLN A 193 -35.05 -16.28 20.15
CA GLN A 193 -35.08 -14.82 19.97
C GLN A 193 -33.81 -14.47 19.18
N PRO A 194 -33.87 -13.77 18.03
CA PRO A 194 -32.76 -12.92 17.69
C PRO A 194 -32.82 -11.79 18.70
N SER A 195 -31.95 -11.87 19.71
CA SER A 195 -31.50 -10.68 20.40
C SER A 195 -31.20 -9.62 19.35
N ALA A 196 -31.67 -8.40 19.58
CA ALA A 196 -31.15 -7.25 18.89
C ALA A 196 -29.66 -7.14 19.24
N GLU A 197 -28.81 -7.83 18.49
CA GLU A 197 -27.38 -7.54 18.43
C GLU A 197 -27.12 -6.64 17.22
N PRO A 198 -26.38 -5.53 17.41
CA PRO A 198 -25.99 -4.67 16.31
C PRO A 198 -25.18 -5.50 15.31
N GLY A 199 -25.58 -5.44 14.04
CA GLY A 199 -24.99 -6.21 12.95
C GLY A 199 -23.46 -6.22 13.05
N SER A 200 -22.91 -7.43 13.15
CA SER A 200 -21.48 -7.65 13.31
C SER A 200 -20.73 -7.02 12.14
N PHE A 201 -19.89 -6.05 12.46
CA PHE A 201 -18.93 -5.40 11.55
C PHE A 201 -17.93 -6.39 10.90
N LYS A 202 -17.91 -7.65 11.33
CA LYS A 202 -16.87 -8.65 11.02
C LYS A 202 -17.01 -9.32 9.65
N GLU A 203 -18.22 -9.38 9.06
CA GLU A 203 -18.40 -9.96 7.72
C GLU A 203 -18.02 -8.99 6.60
N ILE A 204 -18.14 -7.68 6.86
CA ILE A 204 -17.67 -6.64 5.94
C ILE A 204 -16.14 -6.57 5.98
N ASP A 205 -15.53 -6.72 7.16
CA ASP A 205 -14.07 -6.77 7.31
C ASP A 205 -13.42 -7.97 6.60
N ALA A 206 -14.07 -9.14 6.59
CA ALA A 206 -13.54 -10.32 5.89
C ALA A 206 -13.57 -10.17 4.36
N GLY A 207 -14.58 -9.47 3.82
CA GLY A 207 -14.64 -9.11 2.40
C GLY A 207 -13.58 -8.09 2.02
N ILE A 208 -13.41 -7.04 2.83
CA ILE A 208 -12.42 -5.98 2.62
C ILE A 208 -10.99 -6.52 2.75
N GLN A 209 -10.72 -7.45 3.69
CA GLN A 209 -9.41 -8.09 3.83
C GLN A 209 -9.07 -8.99 2.64
N LYS A 210 -10.03 -9.76 2.12
CA LYS A 210 -9.83 -10.57 0.90
C LYS A 210 -9.55 -9.71 -0.32
N GLU A 211 -10.24 -8.58 -0.46
CA GLU A 211 -10.06 -7.66 -1.59
C GLU A 211 -8.71 -6.92 -1.50
N ALA A 212 -8.26 -6.56 -0.30
CA ALA A 212 -6.93 -5.98 -0.06
C ALA A 212 -5.79 -6.99 -0.32
N GLU A 213 -5.99 -8.28 -0.05
CA GLU A 213 -5.01 -9.33 -0.29
C GLU A 213 -4.85 -9.63 -1.80
N ILE A 214 -5.96 -9.65 -2.55
CA ILE A 214 -5.98 -9.76 -4.01
C ILE A 214 -5.28 -8.56 -4.68
N GLN A 215 -5.48 -7.34 -4.15
CA GLN A 215 -4.79 -6.15 -4.66
C GLN A 215 -3.29 -6.16 -4.33
N ARG A 216 -2.88 -6.65 -3.16
CA ARG A 216 -1.45 -6.82 -2.80
C ARG A 216 -0.75 -7.87 -3.66
N GLU A 217 -1.39 -9.00 -3.95
CA GLU A 217 -0.83 -10.01 -4.86
C GLU A 217 -0.71 -9.49 -6.29
N SER A 218 -1.67 -8.68 -6.77
CA SER A 218 -1.62 -8.07 -8.10
C SER A 218 -0.46 -7.06 -8.24
N VAL A 219 -0.17 -6.29 -7.19
CA VAL A 219 0.97 -5.34 -7.16
C VAL A 219 2.32 -6.07 -7.09
N ASN A 220 2.40 -7.20 -6.37
CA ASN A 220 3.60 -8.02 -6.30
C ASN A 220 3.90 -8.77 -7.60
N GLN A 221 2.87 -9.12 -8.39
CA GLN A 221 3.07 -9.70 -9.73
C GLN A 221 3.56 -8.68 -10.76
N LEU A 222 3.26 -7.38 -10.59
CA LEU A 222 3.81 -6.31 -11.43
C LEU A 222 5.31 -6.05 -11.18
N HIS A 223 5.79 -6.29 -9.94
CA HIS A 223 7.21 -6.15 -9.58
C HIS A 223 8.08 -7.37 -9.94
N ARG A 224 7.47 -8.48 -10.36
CA ARG A 224 8.16 -9.68 -10.90
C ARG A 224 8.21 -9.71 -12.42
N ARG A 225 8.03 -8.59 -13.12
CA ARG A 225 8.35 -8.55 -14.55
C ARG A 225 9.87 -8.61 -14.73
N PRO A 226 10.42 -9.63 -15.41
CA PRO A 226 11.84 -9.64 -15.76
C PRO A 226 12.12 -8.42 -16.63
N ARG A 227 13.21 -7.70 -16.31
CA ARG A 227 13.70 -6.62 -17.17
C ARG A 227 13.89 -7.19 -18.59
N PRO A 228 13.44 -6.49 -19.65
CA PRO A 228 13.75 -6.92 -21.01
C PRO A 228 15.28 -6.88 -21.16
N GLY A 229 15.87 -8.06 -21.30
CA GLY A 229 17.29 -8.23 -21.55
C GLY A 229 17.66 -7.54 -22.85
N ASN A 230 18.67 -6.69 -22.75
CA ASN A 230 19.34 -6.01 -23.85
C ASN A 230 19.69 -6.98 -24.99
N THR A 231 19.30 -6.58 -26.19
CA THR A 231 19.91 -6.97 -27.45
C THR A 231 21.39 -6.57 -27.46
N GLN A 232 22.29 -7.56 -27.50
CA GLN A 232 23.62 -7.47 -28.10
C GLN A 232 23.80 -8.77 -28.90
N GLN A 233 23.69 -8.75 -30.23
CA GLN A 233 24.80 -8.57 -31.17
C GLN A 233 26.06 -9.34 -30.76
N GLY A 234 26.41 -10.38 -31.52
CA GLY A 234 27.75 -10.96 -31.44
C GLY A 234 27.93 -12.35 -32.04
N ARG A 235 28.07 -12.38 -33.38
CA ARG A 235 28.79 -13.36 -34.22
C ARG A 235 28.24 -14.76 -34.41
#